data_AF-A0AAU7UAT9-F1
#
_entry.id   AF-A0AAU7UAT9-F1
#
_cell.length_a   1.000
_cell.length_b   1.000
_cell.length_c   1.000
_cell.angle_alpha   90.00
_cell.angle_beta   90.00
_cell.angle_gamma   90.00
#
_symmetry.space_group_name_H-M   'P 1'
#
loop_
_entity.id
_entity.type
_entity.pdbx_description
1 polymer ?
#
loop_
_entity_poly.entity_id
_entity_poly.type
_entity_poly.pdbx_seq_one_letter_code
_entity_poly.pdbx_strand_id
1 'polypeptide(L)'
;MSAARKRPATRDRRITRAMLGGVGGAVAGGLITVIFSVLAQQHPTSFNRGLALGGAVALPVSLLVMVLAGYREMDEYGRRLHQQAAAVGFLTLMATSGVLAMVEGHGYGRLPFWALYVAGMLGYAAAVIWLSVRGRQS
;
A
#
# COMPACT_ATOMS: atom_id res chain seq x y z
N MET A 1 16.77 3.59 46.83
CA MET A 1 15.66 3.52 45.85
C MET A 1 16.24 3.69 44.45
N SER A 2 16.38 2.59 43.70
CA SER A 2 16.96 2.60 42.35
C SER A 2 15.89 3.03 41.35
N ALA A 3 16.09 4.18 40.70
CA ALA A 3 15.21 4.68 39.66
C ALA A 3 15.35 3.79 38.42
N ALA A 4 14.34 2.96 38.16
CA ALA A 4 14.25 2.15 36.95
C ALA A 4 14.23 3.06 35.70
N ARG A 5 15.39 3.21 35.05
CA ARG A 5 15.48 3.85 33.72
C ARG A 5 14.61 3.05 32.76
N LYS A 6 13.47 3.61 32.35
CA LYS A 6 12.66 3.10 31.24
C LYS A 6 13.57 3.00 30.02
N ARG A 7 13.91 1.76 29.62
CA ARG A 7 14.68 1.52 28.39
C ARG A 7 13.93 2.19 27.23
N PRO A 8 14.58 3.04 26.43
CA PRO A 8 13.93 3.64 25.28
C PRO A 8 13.39 2.52 24.39
N ALA A 9 12.14 2.64 23.94
CA ALA A 9 11.54 1.68 23.01
C ALA A 9 12.51 1.48 21.84
N THR A 10 12.92 0.23 21.62
CA THR A 10 13.85 -0.17 20.56
C THR A 10 13.36 0.39 19.23
N ARG A 11 14.30 0.89 18.40
CA ARG A 11 14.04 1.50 17.09
C ARG A 11 13.01 0.71 16.27
N ASP A 12 13.12 -0.62 16.30
CA ASP A 12 12.21 -1.56 15.63
C ASP A 12 10.74 -1.37 16.05
N ARG A 13 10.45 -1.18 17.34
CA ARG A 13 9.07 -0.97 17.82
C ARG A 13 8.44 0.31 17.28
N ARG A 14 9.23 1.35 17.02
CA ARG A 14 8.71 2.61 16.45
C ARG A 14 8.36 2.42 14.98
N ILE A 15 9.25 1.77 14.23
CA ILE A 15 9.04 1.44 12.81
C ILE A 15 7.83 0.51 12.64
N THR A 16 7.74 -0.56 13.44
CA THR A 16 6.59 -1.48 13.37
C THR A 16 5.29 -0.78 13.73
N ARG A 17 5.28 0.12 14.72
CA ARG A 17 4.08 0.88 15.09
C ARG A 17 3.69 1.90 14.01
N ALA A 18 4.66 2.56 13.38
CA ALA A 18 4.41 3.47 12.26
C ALA A 18 3.86 2.72 11.05
N MET A 19 4.43 1.56 10.72
CA MET A 19 3.93 0.71 9.63
C MET A 19 2.55 0.13 9.93
N LEU A 20 2.30 -0.38 11.13
CA LEU A 20 0.96 -0.87 11.51
C LEU A 20 -0.08 0.25 11.53
N GLY A 21 0.28 1.43 12.04
CA GLY A 21 -0.59 2.59 12.07
C GLY A 21 -0.97 3.05 10.66
N GLY A 22 -0.01 3.07 9.74
CA GLY A 22 -0.27 3.49 8.37
C GLY A 22 -0.95 2.42 7.52
N VAL A 23 -0.68 1.13 7.74
CA VAL A 23 -1.49 0.03 7.15
C VAL A 23 -2.93 0.10 7.67
N GLY A 24 -3.13 0.28 8.98
CA GLY A 24 -4.45 0.45 9.58
C GLY A 24 -5.19 1.66 9.00
N GLY A 25 -4.49 2.79 8.85
CA GLY A 25 -5.02 4.00 8.23
C GLY A 25 -5.40 3.80 6.76
N ALA A 26 -4.58 3.09 5.98
CA ALA A 26 -4.87 2.76 4.59
C ALA A 26 -6.07 1.82 4.45
N VAL A 27 -6.20 0.81 5.32
CA VAL A 27 -7.36 -0.09 5.33
C VAL A 27 -8.63 0.66 5.70
N ALA A 28 -8.60 1.46 6.77
CA ALA A 28 -9.74 2.25 7.20
C ALA A 28 -10.16 3.27 6.14
N GLY A 29 -9.21 4.02 5.58
CA GLY A 29 -9.46 4.95 4.47
C GLY A 29 -9.99 4.25 3.22
N GLY A 30 -9.48 3.06 2.92
CA GLY A 30 -9.93 2.17 1.84
C GLY A 30 -11.40 1.83 1.99
N LEU A 31 -11.79 1.33 3.16
CA LEU A 31 -13.17 0.95 3.46
C LEU A 31 -14.10 2.16 3.39
N ILE A 32 -13.72 3.30 3.97
CA ILE A 32 -14.50 4.54 3.89
C ILE A 32 -14.73 4.93 2.43
N THR A 33 -13.67 4.92 1.62
CA THR A 33 -13.75 5.26 0.20
C THR A 33 -14.69 4.33 -0.57
N VAL A 34 -14.63 3.01 -0.31
CA VAL A 34 -15.52 2.02 -0.93
C VAL A 34 -16.97 2.25 -0.51
N ILE A 35 -17.23 2.45 0.78
CA ILE A 35 -18.58 2.72 1.31
C ILE A 35 -19.17 3.95 0.63
N PHE A 36 -18.45 5.07 0.58
CA PHE A 36 -18.94 6.30 -0.06
C PHE A 36 -19.05 6.17 -1.57
N SER A 37 -18.24 5.32 -2.21
CA SER A 37 -18.35 5.04 -3.64
C SER A 37 -19.63 4.26 -3.96
N VAL A 38 -19.97 3.24 -3.18
CA VAL A 38 -21.23 2.49 -3.29
C VAL A 38 -22.42 3.41 -2.98
N LEU A 39 -22.32 4.21 -1.92
CA LEU A 39 -23.36 5.16 -1.54
C LEU A 39 -23.57 6.24 -2.60
N ALA A 40 -22.51 6.69 -3.29
CA ALA A 40 -22.61 7.65 -4.39
C ALA A 40 -23.27 7.06 -5.65
N GLN A 41 -23.23 5.74 -5.84
CA GLN A 41 -23.95 5.07 -6.92
C GLN A 41 -25.45 4.94 -6.61
N GLN A 42 -25.79 4.61 -5.36
CA GLN A 42 -27.19 4.44 -4.94
C GLN A 42 -27.90 5.78 -4.68
N HIS A 43 -27.17 6.74 -4.09
CA HIS A 43 -27.65 8.08 -3.72
C HIS A 43 -26.65 9.13 -4.21
N PRO A 44 -26.78 9.60 -5.47
CA PRO A 44 -25.82 10.49 -6.10
C PRO A 44 -25.96 11.93 -5.58
N THR A 45 -25.49 12.18 -4.36
CA THR A 45 -25.31 13.53 -3.82
C THR A 45 -23.91 14.05 -4.16
N SER A 46 -23.76 15.37 -4.31
CA SER A 46 -22.46 16.01 -4.51
C SER A 46 -21.49 15.72 -3.37
N PHE A 47 -22.01 15.60 -2.15
CA PHE A 47 -21.25 15.23 -0.96
C PHE A 47 -20.66 13.81 -1.04
N ASN A 48 -21.48 12.80 -1.36
CA ASN A 48 -21.02 11.40 -1.46
C ASN A 48 -19.97 11.23 -2.56
N ARG A 49 -20.18 11.88 -3.71
CA ARG A 49 -19.20 11.90 -4.82
C ARG A 49 -17.91 12.59 -4.40
N GLY A 50 -17.99 13.72 -3.71
CA GLY A 50 -16.82 14.45 -3.20
C GLY A 50 -16.00 13.61 -2.21
N LEU A 51 -16.66 12.89 -1.29
CA LEU A 51 -15.98 11.99 -0.35
C LEU A 51 -15.37 10.77 -1.02
N ALA A 52 -16.06 10.15 -1.98
CA ALA A 52 -15.52 9.03 -2.74
C ALA A 52 -14.26 9.45 -3.52
N LEU A 53 -14.30 10.60 -4.18
CA LEU A 53 -13.19 11.13 -4.98
C LEU A 53 -12.04 11.59 -4.09
N GLY A 54 -12.35 12.29 -2.99
CA GLY A 54 -11.39 12.69 -1.97
C GLY A 54 -10.69 11.50 -1.33
N GLY A 55 -11.43 10.45 -0.98
CA GLY A 55 -10.88 9.20 -0.46
C GLY A 55 -9.99 8.48 -1.47
N ALA A 56 -10.42 8.40 -2.73
CA ALA A 56 -9.65 7.78 -3.81
C ALA A 56 -8.31 8.48 -4.08
N VAL A 57 -8.22 9.80 -3.88
CA VAL A 57 -6.98 10.58 -4.01
C VAL A 57 -6.16 10.57 -2.72
N ALA A 58 -6.80 10.71 -1.56
CA ALA A 58 -6.12 10.77 -0.27
C ALA A 58 -5.41 9.46 0.07
N LEU A 59 -5.98 8.31 -0.32
CA LEU A 59 -5.37 6.99 -0.09
C LEU A 59 -3.97 6.83 -0.67
N PRO A 60 -3.76 6.95 -2.00
CA PRO A 60 -2.44 6.81 -2.59
C PRO A 60 -1.46 7.87 -2.07
N VAL A 61 -1.93 9.10 -1.80
CA VAL A 61 -1.08 10.15 -1.23
C VAL A 61 -0.64 9.80 0.20
N SER A 62 -1.56 9.31 1.05
CA SER A 62 -1.24 8.93 2.43
C SER A 62 -0.26 7.75 2.48
N LEU A 63 -0.45 6.76 1.60
CA LEU A 63 0.47 5.65 1.43
C LEU A 63 1.85 6.11 0.96
N LEU A 64 1.90 7.03 -0.01
CA LEU A 64 3.16 7.61 -0.48
C LEU A 64 3.90 8.33 0.65
N VAL A 65 3.21 9.16 1.42
CA VAL A 65 3.79 9.87 2.58
C VAL A 65 4.31 8.88 3.62
N MET A 66 3.55 7.83 3.93
CA MET A 66 3.96 6.78 4.87
C MET A 66 5.22 6.06 4.37
N VAL A 67 5.25 5.67 3.10
CA VAL A 67 6.42 4.99 2.50
C VAL A 67 7.63 5.90 2.52
N LEU A 68 7.49 7.18 2.19
CA LEU A 68 8.58 8.16 2.26
C LEU A 68 9.10 8.37 3.69
N ALA A 69 8.20 8.45 4.67
CA ALA A 69 8.57 8.55 6.08
C ALA A 69 9.34 7.29 6.53
N GLY A 70 8.84 6.10 6.19
CA GLY A 70 9.51 4.84 6.48
C GLY A 70 10.89 4.73 5.80
N TYR A 71 10.99 5.13 4.53
CA TYR A 71 12.23 5.09 3.76
C TYR A 71 13.34 5.96 4.37
N ARG A 72 12.98 7.12 4.94
CA ARG A 72 13.92 8.00 5.63
C ARG A 72 14.50 7.41 6.91
N GLU A 73 13.74 6.56 7.60
CA GLU A 73 14.17 5.89 8.84
C GLU A 73 14.95 4.59 8.60
N MET A 74 14.90 4.05 7.38
CA MET A 74 15.59 2.81 6.99
C MET A 74 17.10 3.01 6.85
N ASP A 75 17.83 1.96 7.22
CA ASP A 75 19.23 1.78 6.90
C ASP A 75 19.44 1.50 5.41
N GLU A 76 20.69 1.44 4.98
CA GLU A 76 21.01 1.24 3.56
C GLU A 76 20.55 -0.14 3.04
N TYR A 77 20.61 -1.17 3.90
CA TYR A 77 20.11 -2.50 3.58
C TYR A 77 18.59 -2.49 3.34
N GLY A 78 17.82 -1.93 4.27
CA GLY A 78 16.36 -1.82 4.14
C GLY A 78 15.94 -1.04 2.90
N ARG A 79 16.63 0.07 2.59
CA ARG A 79 16.37 0.84 1.36
C ARG A 79 16.57 0.00 0.10
N ARG A 80 17.67 -0.76 0.01
CA ARG A 80 17.94 -1.64 -1.15
C ARG A 80 16.88 -2.73 -1.28
N LEU A 81 16.48 -3.35 -0.16
CA LEU A 81 15.43 -4.37 -0.15
C LEU A 81 14.09 -3.81 -0.66
N HIS A 82 13.69 -2.62 -0.19
CA HIS A 82 12.47 -1.96 -0.66
C HIS A 82 12.56 -1.50 -2.12
N GLN A 83 13.71 -1.04 -2.60
CA GLN A 83 13.91 -0.72 -4.02
C GLN A 83 13.74 -1.96 -4.92
N GLN A 84 14.33 -3.10 -4.52
CA GLN A 84 14.17 -4.37 -5.24
C GLN A 84 12.70 -4.84 -5.22
N ALA A 85 12.05 -4.79 -4.06
CA ALA A 85 10.64 -5.16 -3.96
C ALA A 85 9.73 -4.23 -4.77
N ALA A 86 10.02 -2.93 -4.80
CA ALA A 86 9.29 -1.96 -5.61
C ALA A 86 9.46 -2.24 -7.11
N ALA A 87 10.66 -2.61 -7.57
CA ALA A 87 10.90 -3.02 -8.94
C ALA A 87 10.08 -4.26 -9.33
N VAL A 88 10.01 -5.28 -8.45
CA VAL A 88 9.17 -6.47 -8.67
C VAL A 88 7.68 -6.11 -8.69
N GLY A 89 7.22 -5.27 -7.77
CA GLY A 89 5.84 -4.77 -7.76
C GLY A 89 5.50 -4.01 -9.05
N PHE A 90 6.40 -3.17 -9.53
CA PHE A 90 6.25 -2.43 -10.79
C PHE A 90 6.19 -3.37 -12.01
N LEU A 91 7.08 -4.36 -12.09
CA LEU A 91 7.04 -5.37 -13.15
C LEU A 91 5.74 -6.18 -13.13
N THR A 92 5.27 -6.55 -11.94
CA THR A 92 4.00 -7.25 -11.75
C THR A 92 2.83 -6.40 -12.25
N LEU A 93 2.82 -5.10 -11.92
CA LEU A 93 1.82 -4.15 -12.38
C LEU A 93 1.83 -4.01 -13.91
N MET A 94 3.02 -3.86 -14.51
CA MET A 94 3.18 -3.78 -15.97
C MET A 94 2.65 -5.04 -16.65
N ALA A 95 3.07 -6.22 -16.20
CA ALA A 95 2.60 -7.49 -16.75
C ALA A 95 1.08 -7.63 -16.64
N THR A 96 0.52 -7.31 -15.46
CA THR A 96 -0.94 -7.34 -15.24
C THR A 96 -1.65 -6.37 -16.17
N SER A 97 -1.14 -5.13 -16.33
CA SER A 97 -1.74 -4.15 -17.25
C SER A 97 -1.74 -4.60 -18.70
N GLY A 98 -0.68 -5.26 -19.17
CA GLY A 98 -0.63 -5.84 -20.51
C GLY A 98 -1.68 -6.93 -20.70
N VAL A 99 -1.83 -7.82 -19.72
CA VAL A 99 -2.86 -8.88 -19.75
C VAL A 99 -4.27 -8.28 -19.75
N LEU A 100 -4.55 -7.28 -18.89
CA LEU A 100 -5.87 -6.65 -18.86
C LEU A 100 -6.19 -5.96 -20.19
N ALA A 101 -5.22 -5.25 -20.79
CA ALA A 101 -5.41 -4.61 -22.09
C ALA A 101 -5.71 -5.64 -23.20
N MET A 102 -5.03 -6.80 -23.18
CA MET A 102 -5.34 -7.89 -24.10
C MET A 102 -6.75 -8.43 -23.90
N VAL A 103 -7.18 -8.63 -22.64
CA VAL A 103 -8.54 -9.13 -22.32
C VAL A 103 -9.62 -8.12 -22.75
N GLU A 104 -9.42 -6.83 -22.52
CA GLU A 104 -10.34 -5.79 -22.99
C GLU A 104 -10.46 -5.77 -24.52
N GLY A 105 -9.35 -6.01 -25.23
CA GLY A 105 -9.33 -6.13 -26.69
C GLY A 105 -10.16 -7.30 -27.26
N HIS A 106 -10.47 -8.31 -26.45
CA HIS A 106 -11.28 -9.48 -26.85
C HIS A 106 -12.77 -9.35 -26.48
N GLY A 107 -13.21 -8.20 -25.97
CA GLY A 107 -14.63 -7.94 -25.72
C GLY A 107 -15.17 -8.48 -24.39
N TYR A 108 -14.31 -8.91 -23.46
CA TYR A 108 -14.72 -9.36 -22.12
C TYR A 108 -15.19 -8.24 -21.16
N GLY A 109 -15.33 -7.01 -21.66
CA GLY A 109 -15.72 -5.84 -20.87
C GLY A 109 -14.55 -5.14 -20.19
N ARG A 110 -14.79 -3.91 -19.70
CA ARG A 110 -13.77 -3.11 -19.01
C ARG A 110 -13.48 -3.70 -17.64
N LEU A 111 -12.22 -4.01 -17.39
CA LEU A 111 -11.82 -4.54 -16.10
C LEU A 111 -11.69 -3.39 -15.09
N PRO A 112 -12.13 -3.60 -13.85
CA PRO A 112 -12.15 -2.51 -12.90
C PRO A 112 -10.72 -2.17 -12.47
N PHE A 113 -10.39 -0.87 -12.48
CA PHE A 113 -9.05 -0.35 -12.20
C PHE A 113 -8.44 -0.85 -10.87
N TRP A 114 -9.26 -1.20 -9.88
CA TRP A 114 -8.78 -1.73 -8.60
C TRP A 114 -8.02 -3.06 -8.76
N ALA A 115 -8.27 -3.84 -9.80
CA ALA A 115 -7.58 -5.11 -10.06
C ALA A 115 -6.06 -4.89 -10.26
N LEU A 116 -5.69 -3.81 -10.97
CA LEU A 116 -4.30 -3.41 -11.15
C LEU A 116 -3.63 -3.08 -9.82
N TYR A 117 -4.31 -2.28 -9.01
CA TYR A 117 -3.80 -1.87 -7.70
C TYR A 117 -3.56 -3.06 -6.78
N VAL A 118 -4.52 -4.01 -6.71
CA VAL A 118 -4.39 -5.23 -5.90
C VAL A 118 -3.23 -6.10 -6.40
N ALA A 119 -3.12 -6.31 -7.72
CA ALA A 119 -2.04 -7.12 -8.29
C ALA A 119 -0.65 -6.53 -7.99
N GLY A 120 -0.47 -5.21 -8.18
CA GLY A 120 0.78 -4.52 -7.86
C GLY A 120 1.13 -4.61 -6.36
N MET A 121 0.16 -4.42 -5.48
CA MET A 121 0.35 -4.52 -4.03
C MET A 121 0.71 -5.94 -3.58
N LEU A 122 0.07 -6.97 -4.14
CA LEU A 122 0.39 -8.36 -3.84
C LEU A 122 1.79 -8.73 -4.34
N GLY A 123 2.15 -8.32 -5.55
CA GLY A 123 3.50 -8.53 -6.10
C GLY A 123 4.58 -7.89 -5.23
N TYR A 124 4.35 -6.64 -4.82
CA TYR A 124 5.23 -5.94 -3.88
C TYR A 124 5.34 -6.65 -2.53
N ALA A 125 4.21 -7.00 -1.90
CA ALA A 125 4.20 -7.64 -0.59
C ALA A 125 4.91 -9.01 -0.62
N ALA A 126 4.64 -9.83 -1.65
CA ALA A 126 5.30 -11.10 -1.85
C ALA A 126 6.82 -10.94 -2.02
N ALA A 127 7.26 -9.94 -2.79
CA ALA A 127 8.68 -9.64 -2.97
C ALA A 127 9.37 -9.22 -1.67
N VAL A 128 8.74 -8.36 -0.86
CA VAL A 128 9.26 -7.96 0.45
C VAL A 128 9.43 -9.19 1.35
N ILE A 129 8.41 -10.04 1.46
CA ILE A 129 8.44 -11.24 2.30
C ILE A 129 9.57 -12.18 1.83
N TRP A 130 9.63 -12.47 0.54
CA TRP A 130 10.63 -13.38 -0.03
C TRP A 130 12.06 -12.87 0.16
N LEU A 131 12.34 -11.61 -0.16
CA LEU A 131 13.67 -11.01 0.03
C LEU A 131 14.06 -10.96 1.51
N SER A 132 13.10 -10.69 2.40
CA SER A 132 13.35 -10.67 3.85
C SER A 132 13.71 -12.05 4.41
N VAL A 133 13.06 -13.11 3.91
CA VAL A 133 13.38 -14.49 4.31
C VAL A 133 14.76 -14.88 3.78
N ARG A 134 15.06 -14.56 2.51
CA ARG A 134 16.34 -14.90 1.88
C ARG A 134 17.53 -14.21 2.55
N GLY A 135 17.40 -12.93 2.89
CA GLY A 135 18.48 -12.17 3.55
C GLY A 135 18.81 -12.61 4.98
N ARG A 136 17.98 -13.46 5.61
CA ARG A 136 18.29 -14.06 6.93
C ARG A 136 19.16 -15.32 6.82
N GLN A 137 19.26 -15.90 5.64
CA GLN A 137 19.99 -17.16 5.40
C GLN A 137 21.44 -16.94 4.96
N SER A 138 21.79 -15.71 4.58
CA SER A 138 23.12 -15.23 4.18
C SER A 138 23.81 -14.51 5.33
#